data_AF-A0A0F2L901-F1
#
_entry.id   AF-A0A0F2L901-F1
#
_cell.length_a   1.000
_cell.length_b   1.000
_cell.length_c   1.000
_cell.angle_alpha   90.00
_cell.angle_beta   90.00
_cell.angle_gamma   90.00
#
_symmetry.space_group_name_H-M   'P 1'
#
loop_
_entity.id
_entity.type
_entity.pdbx_description
1 polymer ?
#
loop_
_entity_poly.entity_id
_entity_poly.type
_entity_poly.pdbx_seq_one_letter_code
_entity_poly.pdbx_strand_id
1 'polypeptide(L)'
;MLIRVNLLDVLGSDIGFLGELVASKLLPGAARGDVVAMLVEGVISAERVEAPGEWPLLKPPKEYISAHVEGKWPIHKSWFVPALGPEGYKLFLDPPKGLIRYVGKDSGEFAAVLKAGLEELAGFVERGEEAPHVVGIEGVTGEERAIAARLAWRAAKLDDEELADVIEALRQVDFLVYDGEAVYHVEVKTSTAYKPAKLRKKQMALAARQKALERLGLRPALAYVVPREDWNIEIFIES
;
A
#
# COMPACT_ATOMS: atom_id res chain seq x y z
N MET A 1 -1.01 0.68 -28.12
CA MET A 1 0.35 1.07 -28.54
C MET A 1 1.30 -0.06 -28.21
N LEU A 2 2.22 -0.45 -29.11
CA LEU A 2 3.12 -1.60 -28.92
C LEU A 2 4.53 -1.11 -28.56
N ILE A 3 5.06 -1.52 -27.41
CA ILE A 3 6.45 -1.28 -26.96
C ILE A 3 7.12 -2.65 -26.71
N ARG A 4 8.40 -2.83 -27.07
CA ARG A 4 9.15 -4.11 -27.02
C ARG A 4 10.46 -3.98 -26.24
N VAL A 5 10.76 -4.91 -25.31
CA VAL A 5 12.04 -5.01 -24.56
C VAL A 5 12.35 -6.49 -24.18
N ASN A 6 13.63 -6.87 -24.09
CA ASN A 6 14.15 -8.25 -23.88
C ASN A 6 14.61 -8.50 -22.41
N LEU A 7 14.28 -9.67 -21.83
CA LEU A 7 14.50 -10.03 -20.42
C LEU A 7 15.15 -11.42 -20.21
N LEU A 8 15.82 -11.98 -21.22
CA LEU A 8 16.40 -13.34 -21.18
C LEU A 8 17.66 -13.49 -20.32
N ASP A 9 18.28 -12.42 -19.85
CA ASP A 9 19.60 -12.51 -19.18
C ASP A 9 19.56 -12.77 -17.67
N VAL A 10 18.40 -12.85 -17.01
CA VAL A 10 18.41 -12.77 -15.52
C VAL A 10 17.73 -13.93 -14.76
N LEU A 11 16.62 -14.55 -15.19
CA LEU A 11 15.74 -15.16 -14.17
C LEU A 11 15.08 -16.50 -14.56
N GLY A 12 15.44 -17.56 -13.81
CA GLY A 12 14.89 -18.93 -13.87
C GLY A 12 13.52 -19.11 -13.19
N SER A 13 13.35 -20.18 -12.40
CA SER A 13 12.08 -20.90 -12.15
C SER A 13 11.06 -20.36 -11.11
N ASP A 14 11.23 -19.17 -10.52
CA ASP A 14 10.30 -18.63 -9.50
C ASP A 14 9.23 -17.68 -10.08
N ILE A 15 8.33 -18.24 -10.89
CA ILE A 15 7.45 -17.51 -11.84
C ILE A 15 6.41 -16.57 -11.20
N GLY A 16 6.16 -16.65 -9.88
CA GLY A 16 5.21 -15.75 -9.18
C GLY A 16 5.78 -14.35 -8.96
N PHE A 17 6.82 -14.26 -8.11
CA PHE A 17 7.56 -13.04 -7.81
C PHE A 17 8.23 -12.43 -9.06
N LEU A 18 8.59 -13.27 -10.03
CA LEU A 18 9.12 -12.83 -11.31
C LEU A 18 8.11 -12.09 -12.19
N GLY A 19 6.82 -12.42 -12.09
CA GLY A 19 5.77 -11.72 -12.81
C GLY A 19 5.64 -10.26 -12.37
N GLU A 20 5.65 -10.04 -11.06
CA GLU A 20 5.62 -8.72 -10.45
C GLU A 20 6.90 -7.94 -10.73
N LEU A 21 8.07 -8.58 -10.61
CA LEU A 21 9.36 -7.95 -10.92
C LEU A 21 9.51 -7.56 -12.40
N VAL A 22 8.95 -8.37 -13.32
CA VAL A 22 8.95 -8.05 -14.75
C VAL A 22 7.92 -6.96 -15.04
N ALA A 23 6.72 -7.03 -14.47
CA ALA A 23 5.70 -6.00 -14.64
C ALA A 23 6.13 -4.64 -14.08
N SER A 24 6.80 -4.60 -12.92
CA SER A 24 7.31 -3.35 -12.34
C SER A 24 8.40 -2.71 -13.20
N LYS A 25 9.20 -3.49 -13.92
CA LYS A 25 10.17 -2.98 -14.90
C LYS A 25 9.50 -2.46 -16.18
N LEU A 26 8.40 -3.09 -16.60
CA LEU A 26 7.68 -2.73 -17.83
C LEU A 26 6.68 -1.59 -17.62
N LEU A 27 6.24 -1.39 -16.39
CA LEU A 27 5.36 -0.32 -15.95
C LEU A 27 6.14 0.58 -14.99
N PRO A 28 7.08 1.42 -15.48
CA PRO A 28 7.93 2.25 -14.63
C PRO A 28 7.13 3.25 -13.78
N GLY A 29 5.87 3.51 -14.13
CA GLY A 29 4.93 4.33 -13.37
C GLY A 29 3.92 3.55 -12.52
N ALA A 30 4.12 2.23 -12.33
CA ALA A 30 3.23 1.41 -11.51
C ALA A 30 3.53 1.57 -10.02
N ALA A 31 2.48 1.75 -9.23
CA ALA A 31 2.52 1.73 -7.79
C ALA A 31 2.07 0.37 -7.25
N ARG A 32 2.65 -0.10 -6.14
CA ARG A 32 2.18 -1.33 -5.50
C ARG A 32 0.87 -1.08 -4.75
N GLY A 33 -0.09 -1.98 -4.90
CA GLY A 33 -1.43 -1.82 -4.30
C GLY A 33 -1.40 -1.79 -2.77
N ASP A 34 -0.58 -2.64 -2.16
CA ASP A 34 -0.38 -2.72 -0.71
C ASP A 34 0.24 -1.45 -0.10
N VAL A 35 1.26 -0.88 -0.75
CA VAL A 35 1.86 0.38 -0.32
C VAL A 35 0.87 1.52 -0.44
N VAL A 36 0.13 1.60 -1.55
CA VAL A 36 -0.91 2.63 -1.73
C VAL A 36 -2.04 2.46 -0.71
N ALA A 37 -2.47 1.24 -0.43
CA ALA A 37 -3.47 0.96 0.59
C ALA A 37 -3.01 1.48 1.96
N MET A 38 -1.75 1.22 2.33
CA MET A 38 -1.15 1.73 3.57
C MET A 38 -1.12 3.25 3.62
N LEU A 39 -0.69 3.92 2.56
CA LEU A 39 -0.67 5.38 2.54
C LEU A 39 -2.08 5.97 2.65
N VAL A 40 -3.06 5.41 1.93
CA VAL A 40 -4.46 5.84 2.02
C VAL A 40 -5.01 5.62 3.42
N GLU A 41 -4.80 4.45 4.01
CA GLU A 41 -5.23 4.17 5.39
C GLU A 41 -4.57 5.13 6.38
N GLY A 42 -3.29 5.45 6.19
CA GLY A 42 -2.54 6.39 7.02
C GLY A 42 -3.15 7.80 7.01
N VAL A 43 -3.44 8.34 5.82
CA VAL A 43 -4.09 9.66 5.66
C VAL A 43 -5.45 9.69 6.35
N ILE A 44 -6.31 8.70 6.10
CA ILE A 44 -7.64 8.65 6.72
C ILE A 44 -7.56 8.45 8.23
N SER A 45 -6.60 7.65 8.69
CA SER A 45 -6.39 7.41 10.13
C SER A 45 -5.92 8.68 10.85
N ALA A 46 -5.10 9.51 10.19
CA ALA A 46 -4.63 10.76 10.76
C ALA A 46 -5.78 11.68 11.17
N GLU A 47 -6.89 11.74 10.42
CA GLU A 47 -8.04 12.58 10.78
C GLU A 47 -8.94 11.97 11.87
N ARG A 48 -8.93 10.65 12.00
CA ARG A 48 -9.88 9.89 12.83
C ARG A 48 -9.33 9.47 14.18
N VAL A 49 -8.01 9.38 14.32
CA VAL A 49 -7.39 9.12 15.62
C VAL A 49 -7.56 10.37 16.50
N GLU A 50 -8.26 10.19 17.62
CA GLU A 50 -8.39 11.23 18.64
C GLU A 50 -7.00 11.55 19.20
N ALA A 51 -6.74 12.83 19.43
CA ALA A 51 -5.57 13.21 20.20
C ALA A 51 -5.72 12.61 21.60
N PRO A 52 -4.68 11.97 22.15
CA PRO A 52 -4.70 11.67 23.57
C PRO A 52 -4.70 12.97 24.38
N GLY A 53 -4.87 12.84 25.69
CA GLY A 53 -4.69 13.94 26.62
C GLY A 53 -3.26 14.50 26.62
N GLU A 54 -2.87 15.15 27.71
CA GLU A 54 -1.54 15.74 27.82
C GLU A 54 -0.42 14.73 27.50
N TRP A 55 0.52 15.17 26.66
CA TRP A 55 1.71 14.40 26.33
C TRP A 55 2.53 14.18 27.59
N PRO A 56 2.80 12.93 27.99
CA PRO A 56 3.70 12.68 29.10
C PRO A 56 5.14 13.01 28.68
N LEU A 57 5.80 13.84 29.48
CA LEU A 57 7.24 14.08 29.33
C LEU A 57 7.99 12.85 29.84
N LEU A 58 8.42 11.99 28.92
CA LEU A 58 9.17 10.79 29.24
C LEU A 58 10.65 10.90 28.86
N LYS A 59 11.47 10.20 29.64
CA LYS A 59 12.85 9.92 29.24
C LYS A 59 12.84 8.85 28.14
N PRO A 60 13.63 9.02 27.07
CA PRO A 60 13.80 8.01 26.04
C PRO A 60 14.24 6.66 26.65
N PRO A 61 13.58 5.54 26.31
CA PRO A 61 14.02 4.21 26.70
C PRO A 61 15.33 3.85 25.99
N LYS A 62 16.07 2.85 26.51
CA LYS A 62 17.34 2.39 25.93
C LYS A 62 17.18 1.58 24.64
N GLU A 63 15.97 1.07 24.40
CA GLU A 63 15.57 0.28 23.24
C GLU A 63 14.20 0.77 22.76
N TYR A 64 13.79 0.40 21.55
CA TYR A 64 12.45 0.73 21.05
C TYR A 64 11.38 -0.17 21.71
N ILE A 65 10.34 0.46 22.25
CA ILE A 65 9.18 -0.20 22.85
C ILE A 65 7.90 0.28 22.18
N SER A 66 6.88 -0.58 22.11
CA SER A 66 5.53 -0.26 21.59
C SER A 66 4.45 -0.87 22.47
N ALA A 67 3.25 -0.28 22.51
CA ALA A 67 2.10 -0.80 23.22
C ALA A 67 0.89 -0.97 22.30
N HIS A 68 -0.06 -1.81 22.74
CA HIS A 68 -1.35 -1.94 22.08
C HIS A 68 -2.20 -0.70 22.32
N VAL A 69 -2.49 0.04 21.25
CA VAL A 69 -3.38 1.21 21.28
C VAL A 69 -4.83 0.75 21.09
N GLU A 70 -5.66 0.89 22.12
CA GLU A 70 -7.11 0.73 22.02
C GLU A 70 -7.72 2.03 21.47
N GLY A 71 -8.04 2.05 20.17
CA GLY A 71 -8.73 3.15 19.50
C GLY A 71 -9.84 2.64 18.60
N LYS A 72 -10.84 3.48 18.32
CA LYS A 72 -11.85 3.23 17.29
C LYS A 72 -11.16 3.29 15.91
N TRP A 73 -11.25 2.15 15.22
CA TRP A 73 -10.61 1.82 13.93
C TRP A 73 -9.08 1.62 14.01
N PRO A 74 -8.53 0.56 13.35
CA PRO A 74 -8.35 0.50 11.90
C PRO A 74 -8.77 -0.84 11.29
N ILE A 75 -8.99 -0.82 9.96
CA ILE A 75 -9.14 -2.01 9.14
C ILE A 75 -7.92 -2.91 9.31
N HIS A 76 -6.75 -2.33 9.58
CA HIS A 76 -5.54 -3.05 9.99
C HIS A 76 -4.63 -2.25 10.96
N LYS A 77 -4.77 -2.46 12.30
CA LYS A 77 -3.75 -2.04 13.32
C LYS A 77 -2.34 -2.58 13.05
N SER A 78 -2.21 -3.49 12.09
CA SER A 78 -0.95 -4.18 11.81
C SER A 78 0.05 -3.32 11.04
N TRP A 79 -0.35 -2.23 10.37
CA TRP A 79 0.60 -1.44 9.56
C TRP A 79 1.32 -0.34 10.33
N PHE A 80 0.68 0.25 11.33
CA PHE A 80 1.20 1.42 12.02
C PHE A 80 1.59 1.06 13.44
N VAL A 81 2.89 1.04 13.71
CA VAL A 81 3.42 0.67 15.02
C VAL A 81 4.02 1.91 15.68
N PRO A 82 3.30 2.56 16.60
CA PRO A 82 3.87 3.64 17.39
C PRO A 82 4.91 3.07 18.36
N ALA A 83 6.05 3.73 18.47
CA ALA A 83 7.15 3.29 19.33
C ALA A 83 7.88 4.46 19.97
N LEU A 84 8.46 4.21 21.15
CA LEU A 84 9.34 5.13 21.86
C LEU A 84 10.73 4.50 21.99
N GLY A 85 11.78 5.23 21.63
CA GLY A 85 13.16 4.73 21.61
C GLY A 85 14.18 5.79 22.03
N PRO A 86 15.49 5.48 21.95
CA PRO A 86 16.58 6.37 22.39
C PRO A 86 16.58 7.76 21.73
N GLU A 87 16.11 7.83 20.48
CA GLU A 87 16.08 9.05 19.67
C GLU A 87 14.72 9.79 19.75
N GLY A 88 13.84 9.38 20.67
CA GLY A 88 12.47 9.89 20.78
C GLY A 88 11.45 8.94 20.18
N TYR A 89 10.31 9.48 19.76
CA TYR A 89 9.23 8.68 19.20
C TYR A 89 9.48 8.34 17.73
N LYS A 90 8.91 7.22 17.28
CA LYS A 90 8.87 6.81 15.89
C LYS A 90 7.52 6.15 15.59
N LEU A 91 7.04 6.33 14.37
CA LEU A 91 5.97 5.54 13.78
C LEU A 91 6.60 4.59 12.76
N PHE A 92 6.61 3.30 13.05
CA PHE A 92 7.09 2.31 12.10
C PHE A 92 5.96 1.89 11.18
N LEU A 93 6.21 1.94 9.87
CA LEU A 93 5.37 1.35 8.84
C LEU A 93 5.77 -0.12 8.68
N ASP A 94 4.81 -1.01 8.86
CA ASP A 94 4.99 -2.47 8.97
C ASP A 94 5.91 -2.87 10.15
N PRO A 95 5.48 -3.73 11.09
CA PRO A 95 6.29 -4.10 12.26
C PRO A 95 7.64 -4.70 11.86
N PRO A 96 8.76 -4.03 12.17
CA PRO A 96 10.06 -4.62 11.91
C PRO A 96 10.31 -5.78 12.88
N LYS A 97 10.63 -6.96 12.34
CA LYS A 97 10.88 -8.17 13.15
C LYS A 97 12.02 -7.94 14.13
N GLY A 98 11.70 -7.98 15.43
CA GLY A 98 12.69 -7.92 16.52
C GLY A 98 13.25 -6.53 16.83
N LEU A 99 12.79 -5.48 16.15
CA LEU A 99 13.23 -4.10 16.38
C LEU A 99 12.46 -3.40 17.49
N ILE A 100 11.27 -3.91 17.86
CA ILE A 100 10.37 -3.28 18.83
C ILE A 100 9.91 -4.31 19.84
N ARG A 101 10.04 -3.98 21.13
CA ARG A 101 9.50 -4.79 22.22
C ARG A 101 8.06 -4.35 22.54
N TYR A 102 7.13 -5.30 22.51
CA TYR A 102 5.73 -5.04 22.85
C TYR A 102 5.49 -5.08 24.37
N VAL A 103 4.90 -4.02 24.91
CA VAL A 103 4.67 -3.81 26.34
C VAL A 103 3.18 -3.56 26.63
N GLY A 104 2.35 -4.58 26.46
CA GLY A 104 0.96 -4.58 26.96
C GLY A 104 0.06 -3.47 26.41
N LYS A 105 -0.87 -2.99 27.25
CA LYS A 105 -1.89 -1.98 26.90
C LYS A 105 -1.35 -0.56 27.07
N ASP A 106 -1.67 0.31 26.12
CA ASP A 106 -1.28 1.72 26.12
C ASP A 106 -2.01 2.55 27.20
N SER A 107 -1.27 3.42 27.89
CA SER A 107 -1.76 4.43 28.84
C SER A 107 -2.13 5.78 28.19
N GLY A 108 -2.13 5.85 26.86
CA GLY A 108 -2.45 7.03 26.04
C GLY A 108 -1.22 7.67 25.38
N GLU A 109 -0.02 7.21 25.72
CA GLU A 109 1.24 7.75 25.21
C GLU A 109 1.47 7.30 23.76
N PHE A 110 1.21 6.02 23.49
CA PHE A 110 1.39 5.45 22.15
C PHE A 110 0.28 5.91 21.20
N ALA A 111 -0.91 6.23 21.70
CA ALA A 111 -1.92 6.96 20.95
C ALA A 111 -1.41 8.34 20.48
N ALA A 112 -0.58 9.02 21.28
CA ALA A 112 -0.04 10.35 20.95
C ALA A 112 0.98 10.24 19.82
N VAL A 113 1.87 9.28 19.99
CA VAL A 113 2.88 8.92 18.99
C VAL A 113 2.21 8.47 17.69
N LEU A 114 1.17 7.63 17.78
CA LEU A 114 0.42 7.17 16.61
C LEU A 114 -0.21 8.35 15.88
N LYS A 115 -0.91 9.24 16.60
CA LYS A 115 -1.53 10.44 16.04
C LYS A 115 -0.50 11.34 15.34
N ALA A 116 0.57 11.71 16.05
CA ALA A 116 1.61 12.59 15.51
C ALA A 116 2.30 11.97 14.29
N GLY A 117 2.65 10.68 14.34
CA GLY A 117 3.26 9.99 13.22
C GLY A 117 2.33 9.86 12.02
N LEU A 118 1.02 9.64 12.23
CA LEU A 118 0.04 9.60 11.16
C LEU A 118 -0.18 10.97 10.53
N GLU A 119 -0.14 12.05 11.31
CA GLU A 119 -0.19 13.42 10.81
C GLU A 119 1.04 13.76 9.96
N GLU A 120 2.24 13.34 10.38
CA GLU A 120 3.46 13.45 9.56
C GLU A 120 3.33 12.65 8.25
N LEU A 121 2.82 11.41 8.34
CA LEU A 121 2.58 10.57 7.17
C LEU A 121 1.57 11.22 6.21
N ALA A 122 0.48 11.78 6.74
CA ALA A 122 -0.52 12.48 5.93
C ALA A 122 0.09 13.72 5.26
N GLY A 123 0.87 14.53 5.99
CA GLY A 123 1.60 15.66 5.42
C GLY A 123 2.59 15.26 4.33
N PHE A 124 3.31 14.16 4.52
CA PHE A 124 4.15 13.58 3.47
C PHE A 124 3.33 13.21 2.24
N VAL A 125 2.21 12.51 2.40
CA VAL A 125 1.40 12.04 1.27
C VAL A 125 0.76 13.20 0.52
N GLU A 126 0.10 14.10 1.23
CA GLU A 126 -0.73 15.16 0.65
C GLU A 126 0.08 16.36 0.16
N ARG A 127 1.15 16.71 0.89
CA ARG A 127 1.91 17.96 0.67
C ARG A 127 3.37 17.72 0.30
N GLY A 128 3.86 16.48 0.38
CA GLY A 128 5.25 16.15 0.10
C GLY A 128 6.22 16.62 1.19
N GLU A 129 5.72 16.85 2.41
CA GLU A 129 6.52 17.27 3.57
C GLU A 129 7.44 16.15 4.07
N GLU A 130 8.50 16.52 4.80
CA GLU A 130 9.32 15.53 5.48
C GLU A 130 8.55 14.90 6.65
N ALA A 131 8.72 13.59 6.83
CA ALA A 131 8.14 12.82 7.94
C ALA A 131 9.28 12.21 8.80
N PRO A 132 10.03 13.03 9.56
CA PRO A 132 11.26 12.61 10.23
C PRO A 132 11.06 11.53 11.30
N HIS A 133 9.84 11.32 11.78
CA HIS A 133 9.54 10.28 12.75
C HIS A 133 8.86 9.05 12.16
N VAL A 134 8.55 9.05 10.86
CA VAL A 134 7.96 7.89 10.17
C VAL A 134 9.09 7.05 9.54
N VAL A 135 9.16 5.77 9.94
CA VAL A 135 10.19 4.84 9.50
C VAL A 135 9.60 3.84 8.50
N GLY A 136 10.30 3.57 7.40
CA GLY A 136 9.84 2.71 6.31
C GLY A 136 9.29 3.47 5.11
N ILE A 137 9.14 4.79 5.23
CA ILE A 137 8.62 5.67 4.17
C ILE A 137 9.66 5.97 3.08
N GLU A 138 10.94 5.79 3.39
CA GLU A 138 12.06 5.96 2.45
C GLU A 138 12.00 5.02 1.24
N GLY A 139 11.26 3.91 1.34
CA GLY A 139 11.02 2.96 0.25
C GLY A 139 9.81 3.28 -0.63
N VAL A 140 9.08 4.37 -0.34
CA VAL A 140 7.87 4.79 -1.07
C VAL A 140 8.26 5.60 -2.30
N THR A 141 7.71 5.24 -3.47
CA THR A 141 7.97 5.96 -4.72
C THR A 141 7.12 7.22 -4.86
N GLY A 142 7.53 8.13 -5.76
CA GLY A 142 6.76 9.32 -6.09
C GLY A 142 5.37 8.98 -6.64
N GLU A 143 5.27 7.92 -7.45
CA GLU A 143 4.03 7.39 -8.02
C GLU A 143 3.10 6.81 -6.97
N GLU A 144 3.61 6.03 -6.02
CA GLU A 144 2.83 5.48 -4.90
C GLU A 144 2.21 6.61 -4.09
N ARG A 145 3.02 7.62 -3.75
CA ARG A 145 2.54 8.80 -3.05
C ARG A 145 1.48 9.56 -3.84
N ALA A 146 1.72 9.82 -5.12
CA ALA A 146 0.81 10.59 -5.96
C ALA A 146 -0.54 9.88 -6.17
N ILE A 147 -0.52 8.55 -6.36
CA ILE A 147 -1.75 7.76 -6.45
C ILE A 147 -2.47 7.75 -5.10
N ALA A 148 -1.76 7.53 -3.98
CA ALA A 148 -2.37 7.54 -2.65
C ALA A 148 -3.06 8.88 -2.34
N ALA A 149 -2.40 10.01 -2.59
CA ALA A 149 -3.00 11.34 -2.41
C ALA A 149 -4.29 11.52 -3.24
N ARG A 150 -4.32 10.99 -4.47
CA ARG A 150 -5.52 11.02 -5.32
C ARG A 150 -6.63 10.08 -4.83
N LEU A 151 -6.31 8.98 -4.17
CA LEU A 151 -7.33 8.04 -3.70
C LEU A 151 -7.86 8.41 -2.32
N ALA A 152 -7.05 9.02 -1.46
CA ALA A 152 -7.41 9.38 -0.10
C ALA A 152 -8.70 10.22 -0.02
N TRP A 153 -8.83 11.29 -0.83
CA TRP A 153 -10.05 12.13 -0.80
C TRP A 153 -11.32 11.38 -1.25
N ARG A 154 -11.20 10.33 -2.06
CA ARG A 154 -12.33 9.48 -2.47
C ARG A 154 -12.68 8.52 -1.33
N ALA A 155 -11.66 7.90 -0.74
CA ALA A 155 -11.79 6.99 0.39
C ALA A 155 -12.39 7.68 1.63
N ALA A 156 -12.06 8.96 1.86
CA ALA A 156 -12.59 9.76 2.97
C ALA A 156 -14.12 9.92 2.95
N LYS A 157 -14.76 9.73 1.80
CA LYS A 157 -16.22 9.86 1.62
C LYS A 157 -16.97 8.55 1.87
N LEU A 158 -16.26 7.45 2.05
CA LEU A 158 -16.83 6.14 2.31
C LEU A 158 -17.15 5.99 3.80
N ASP A 159 -18.15 5.17 4.10
CA ASP A 159 -18.35 4.70 5.47
C ASP A 159 -17.26 3.71 5.89
N ASP A 160 -17.25 3.35 7.16
CA ASP A 160 -16.21 2.51 7.75
C ASP A 160 -16.16 1.09 7.14
N GLU A 161 -17.31 0.51 6.80
CA GLU A 161 -17.38 -0.84 6.21
C GLU A 161 -16.91 -0.80 4.75
N GLU A 162 -17.36 0.19 3.98
CA GLU A 162 -16.91 0.39 2.60
C GLU A 162 -15.42 0.70 2.51
N LEU A 163 -14.90 1.52 3.43
CA LEU A 163 -13.47 1.80 3.53
C LEU A 163 -12.69 0.52 3.81
N ALA A 164 -13.22 -0.37 4.66
CA ALA A 164 -12.60 -1.66 4.95
C ALA A 164 -12.42 -2.51 3.72
N ASP A 165 -13.51 -2.69 2.98
CA ASP A 165 -13.53 -3.48 1.77
C ASP A 165 -12.58 -2.91 0.71
N VAL A 166 -12.51 -1.58 0.60
CA VAL A 166 -11.64 -0.89 -0.35
C VAL A 166 -10.16 -1.04 0.01
N ILE A 167 -9.78 -0.84 1.28
CA ILE A 167 -8.39 -0.99 1.73
C ILE A 167 -7.94 -2.45 1.54
N GLU A 168 -8.77 -3.42 1.91
CA GLU A 168 -8.46 -4.83 1.73
C GLU A 168 -8.37 -5.22 0.25
N ALA A 169 -9.23 -4.66 -0.60
CA ALA A 169 -9.13 -4.88 -2.05
C ALA A 169 -7.84 -4.28 -2.62
N LEU A 170 -7.48 -3.04 -2.27
CA LEU A 170 -6.24 -2.39 -2.72
C LEU A 170 -5.01 -3.18 -2.30
N ARG A 171 -5.00 -3.72 -1.07
CA ARG A 171 -3.90 -4.55 -0.55
C ARG A 171 -3.59 -5.76 -1.43
N GLN A 172 -4.59 -6.27 -2.13
CA GLN A 172 -4.46 -7.46 -2.96
C GLN A 172 -4.25 -7.16 -4.44
N VAL A 173 -4.16 -5.87 -4.82
CA VAL A 173 -3.88 -5.44 -6.18
C VAL A 173 -2.39 -5.55 -6.45
N ASP A 174 -2.02 -6.19 -7.55
CA ASP A 174 -0.61 -6.34 -7.95
C ASP A 174 -0.01 -4.95 -8.25
N PHE A 175 -0.66 -4.15 -9.11
CA PHE A 175 -0.23 -2.78 -9.43
C PHE A 175 -1.38 -1.79 -9.65
N LEU A 176 -1.11 -0.53 -9.33
CA LEU A 176 -1.91 0.62 -9.72
C LEU A 176 -1.17 1.42 -10.79
N VAL A 177 -1.86 1.76 -11.88
CA VAL A 177 -1.29 2.57 -12.96
C VAL A 177 -2.15 3.80 -13.19
N TYR A 178 -1.52 4.96 -13.27
CA TYR A 178 -2.17 6.21 -13.62
C TYR A 178 -1.75 6.65 -15.01
N ASP A 179 -2.72 6.87 -15.90
CA ASP A 179 -2.47 7.27 -17.30
C ASP A 179 -2.66 8.77 -17.56
N GLY A 180 -3.00 9.55 -16.53
CA GLY A 180 -3.36 10.97 -16.65
C GLY A 180 -4.85 11.24 -16.43
N GLU A 181 -5.72 10.27 -16.66
CA GLU A 181 -7.18 10.43 -16.54
C GLU A 181 -7.77 9.47 -15.50
N ALA A 182 -7.35 8.21 -15.52
CA ALA A 182 -7.88 7.16 -14.68
C ALA A 182 -6.77 6.41 -13.94
N VAL A 183 -7.13 5.88 -12.76
CA VAL A 183 -6.29 4.94 -12.04
C VAL A 183 -6.82 3.53 -12.33
N TYR A 184 -5.94 2.68 -12.83
CA TYR A 184 -6.25 1.28 -13.11
C TYR A 184 -5.72 0.41 -11.99
N HIS A 185 -6.53 -0.56 -11.52
CA HIS A 185 -5.99 -1.70 -10.78
C HIS A 185 -5.68 -2.81 -11.76
N VAL A 186 -4.41 -3.18 -11.81
CA VAL A 186 -3.84 -4.11 -12.76
C VAL A 186 -3.56 -5.40 -12.04
N GLU A 187 -4.20 -6.48 -12.49
CA GLU A 187 -3.82 -7.83 -12.10
C GLU A 187 -2.81 -8.38 -13.09
N VAL A 188 -1.71 -8.93 -12.59
CA VAL A 188 -0.68 -9.56 -13.39
C VAL A 188 -0.88 -11.06 -13.38
N LYS A 189 -0.88 -11.65 -14.57
CA LYS A 189 -0.87 -13.09 -14.74
C LYS A 189 0.28 -13.53 -15.63
N THR A 190 1.20 -14.25 -15.01
CA THR A 190 2.33 -14.87 -15.72
C THR A 190 2.06 -16.35 -15.99
N SER A 191 2.39 -16.83 -17.20
CA SER A 191 2.32 -18.24 -17.58
C SER A 191 3.24 -18.54 -18.76
N THR A 192 3.96 -19.67 -18.74
CA THR A 192 4.85 -20.11 -19.84
C THR A 192 4.16 -20.32 -21.19
N ALA A 193 2.83 -20.42 -21.20
CA ALA A 193 1.99 -20.41 -22.39
C ALA A 193 0.62 -19.81 -22.05
N TYR A 194 -0.02 -19.20 -23.06
CA TYR A 194 -1.38 -18.68 -22.94
C TYR A 194 -2.37 -19.81 -22.62
N LYS A 195 -3.08 -19.68 -21.51
CA LYS A 195 -4.09 -20.64 -21.05
C LYS A 195 -5.38 -19.88 -20.67
N PRO A 196 -6.44 -19.93 -21.49
CA PRO A 196 -7.71 -19.24 -21.23
C PRO A 196 -8.33 -19.54 -19.87
N ALA A 197 -8.16 -20.77 -19.35
CA ALA A 197 -8.68 -21.14 -18.03
C ALA A 197 -8.01 -20.38 -16.87
N LYS A 198 -6.71 -20.04 -17.01
CA LYS A 198 -5.99 -19.24 -16.01
C LYS A 198 -6.42 -17.77 -16.02
N LEU A 199 -6.85 -17.26 -17.17
CA LEU A 199 -7.44 -15.93 -17.30
C LEU A 199 -8.81 -15.86 -16.62
N ARG A 200 -9.68 -16.84 -16.86
CA ARG A 200 -11.01 -16.89 -16.23
C ARG A 200 -10.96 -16.76 -14.70
N LYS A 201 -10.03 -17.46 -14.05
CA LYS A 201 -9.85 -17.36 -12.59
C LYS A 201 -9.40 -15.95 -12.15
N LYS A 202 -8.50 -15.31 -12.90
CA LYS A 202 -8.05 -13.94 -12.60
C LYS A 202 -9.13 -12.90 -12.93
N GLN A 203 -9.91 -13.08 -13.99
CA GLN A 203 -11.07 -12.25 -14.31
C GLN A 203 -12.14 -12.29 -13.20
N MET A 204 -12.40 -13.45 -12.61
CA MET A 204 -13.31 -13.54 -11.45
C MET A 204 -12.77 -12.79 -10.23
N ALA A 205 -11.47 -12.90 -9.94
CA ALA A 205 -10.85 -12.15 -8.85
C ALA A 205 -10.88 -10.63 -9.12
N LEU A 206 -10.56 -10.23 -10.35
CA LEU A 206 -10.62 -8.84 -10.82
C LEU A 206 -12.03 -8.27 -10.69
N ALA A 207 -13.06 -9.01 -11.09
CA ALA A 207 -14.46 -8.60 -10.96
C ALA A 207 -14.91 -8.51 -9.50
N ALA A 208 -14.46 -9.43 -8.64
CA ALA A 208 -14.75 -9.36 -7.21
C ALA A 208 -14.14 -8.11 -6.57
N ARG A 209 -12.88 -7.78 -6.89
CA ARG A 209 -12.22 -6.56 -6.41
C ARG A 209 -12.81 -5.29 -7.02
N GLN A 210 -13.21 -5.33 -8.29
CA GLN A 210 -13.83 -4.18 -8.96
C GLN A 210 -15.07 -3.68 -8.20
N LYS A 211 -15.87 -4.58 -7.62
CA LYS A 211 -17.02 -4.17 -6.79
C LYS A 211 -16.64 -3.24 -5.65
N ALA A 212 -15.47 -3.42 -5.04
CA ALA A 212 -14.96 -2.52 -4.01
C ALA A 212 -14.32 -1.28 -4.65
N LEU A 213 -13.38 -1.49 -5.59
CA LEU A 213 -12.50 -0.46 -6.14
C LEU A 213 -13.21 0.53 -7.07
N GLU A 214 -14.38 0.20 -7.61
CA GLU A 214 -15.21 1.14 -8.38
C GLU A 214 -15.67 2.33 -7.56
N ARG A 215 -15.82 2.18 -6.23
CA ARG A 215 -16.15 3.27 -5.31
C ARG A 215 -15.08 4.36 -5.29
N LEU A 216 -13.82 3.94 -5.48
CA LEU A 216 -12.70 4.84 -5.65
C LEU A 216 -12.51 5.29 -7.11
N GLY A 217 -13.40 4.89 -8.03
CA GLY A 217 -13.32 5.20 -9.45
C GLY A 217 -12.14 4.53 -10.16
N LEU A 218 -11.63 3.41 -9.61
CA LEU A 218 -10.60 2.63 -10.29
C LEU A 218 -11.21 1.77 -11.40
N ARG A 219 -10.44 1.60 -12.47
CA ARG A 219 -10.80 0.74 -13.60
C ARG A 219 -10.04 -0.58 -13.53
N PRO A 220 -10.67 -1.71 -13.85
CA PRO A 220 -9.98 -2.99 -13.85
C PRO A 220 -9.10 -3.10 -15.10
N ALA A 221 -7.93 -3.71 -14.95
CA ALA A 221 -7.06 -4.08 -16.06
C ALA A 221 -6.41 -5.44 -15.77
N LEU A 222 -6.12 -6.19 -16.84
CA LEU A 222 -5.46 -7.49 -16.74
C LEU A 222 -4.24 -7.50 -17.66
N ALA A 223 -3.07 -7.63 -17.05
CA ALA A 223 -1.82 -7.82 -17.75
C ALA A 223 -1.49 -9.32 -17.81
N TYR A 224 -1.40 -9.89 -19.02
CA TYR A 224 -0.99 -11.28 -19.21
C TYR A 224 0.41 -11.35 -19.79
N VAL A 225 1.34 -11.96 -19.05
CA VAL A 225 2.74 -12.06 -19.43
C VAL A 225 3.05 -13.51 -19.82
N VAL A 226 3.37 -13.74 -21.10
CA VAL A 226 3.91 -15.01 -21.60
C VAL A 226 5.39 -14.84 -21.92
N PRO A 227 6.31 -15.48 -21.18
CA PRO A 227 7.71 -15.48 -21.57
C PRO A 227 7.85 -16.33 -22.84
N ARG A 228 8.26 -15.69 -23.95
CA ARG A 228 8.69 -16.30 -25.21
C ARG A 228 10.05 -15.72 -25.58
N GLU A 229 10.77 -16.32 -26.55
CA GLU A 229 12.04 -15.77 -27.07
C GLU A 229 11.91 -14.33 -27.60
N ASP A 230 10.69 -13.88 -27.94
CA ASP A 230 10.35 -12.55 -28.44
C ASP A 230 9.59 -11.66 -27.43
N TRP A 231 9.35 -12.13 -26.20
CA TRP A 231 8.86 -11.34 -25.05
C TRP A 231 7.69 -10.37 -25.33
N ASN A 232 6.71 -10.75 -26.16
CA ASN A 232 5.57 -9.88 -26.52
C ASN A 232 4.51 -9.78 -25.40
N ILE A 233 3.94 -8.57 -25.23
CA ILE A 233 2.88 -8.23 -24.26
C ILE A 233 1.58 -7.91 -25.02
N GLU A 234 0.46 -8.44 -24.55
CA GLU A 234 -0.90 -8.03 -24.97
C GLU A 234 -1.63 -7.43 -23.76
N ILE A 235 -2.02 -6.15 -23.86
CA ILE A 235 -2.84 -5.46 -22.84
C ILE A 235 -4.28 -5.48 -23.36
N PHE A 236 -5.14 -6.22 -22.66
CA PHE A 236 -6.58 -6.23 -22.94
C PHE A 236 -7.25 -5.23 -22.01
N ILE A 237 -7.74 -4.14 -22.59
CA ILE A 237 -8.63 -3.19 -21.92
C ILE A 237 -10.04 -3.54 -22.42
N GLU A 238 -10.80 -4.29 -21.64
CA GLU A 238 -12.26 -4.37 -21.87
C GLU A 238 -12.87 -3.10 -21.28
N SER A 239 -13.45 -2.26 -22.16
CA SER A 239 -14.27 -1.11 -21.82
C SER A 239 -15.69 -1.53 -21.47
#